data_AF-A0A1Q3AC76-F1
#
_entry.id   AF-A0A1Q3AC76-F1
#
_cell.length_a   1.000
_cell.length_b   1.000
_cell.length_c   1.000
_cell.angle_alpha   90.00
_cell.angle_beta   90.00
_cell.angle_gamma   90.00
#
_symmetry.space_group_name_H-M   'P 1'
#
loop_
_entity.id
_entity.type
_entity.pdbx_description
1 polymer ?
#
loop_
_entity_poly.entity_id
_entity_poly.type
_entity_poly.pdbx_seq_one_letter_code
_entity_poly.pdbx_strand_id
1 'polypeptide(L)'
;MKVSRLMKSFTNILSRRRFNNIRYYSSKDDDSYLMRRLQDLKDQSTVDKNDPLVRLSQFGENDIGNEWATEEDKINADKILEIINAQQRVSNMHLNSSSDKDGRGASRPPSASDSKAQREAFQFINKMPGPTFQDKIETAQKRAVKYKLRQEKIQKARDQKEQAHFRELYAERFTPIGSFEKLESLADRRIEESMKQGGFKDVGKVRGKPTKLPRPNQHVSTTEHYLNNILVKQNVVPPWIENQSRVNRDVTEFRAELFREFERELSSILKKFKLFNASSNVKTVRSSIAHSYGSVEGFLKYRFEDWRNSKKTWADRKIGTINSVLRTYNLQAPLSTQKLYLVSDREFQHVLDNINFENLIDGEITSLKNKEAEERHTAQSKSPSLGAFFKFW
;
A
#
# COMPACT_ATOMS: atom_id res chain seq x y z
N MET A 1 -6.94 -89.99 0.06
CA MET A 1 -8.31 -90.53 0.04
C MET A 1 -9.30 -89.43 0.44
N LYS A 2 -10.37 -89.30 -0.36
CA LYS A 2 -11.71 -88.68 -0.19
C LYS A 2 -11.98 -87.83 1.08
N VAL A 3 -12.29 -86.53 0.99
CA VAL A 3 -13.52 -85.81 0.51
C VAL A 3 -14.47 -85.47 1.66
N SER A 4 -14.70 -84.17 1.90
CA SER A 4 -16.01 -83.46 1.89
C SER A 4 -15.90 -82.15 2.70
N ARG A 5 -15.83 -80.99 2.04
CA ARG A 5 -16.92 -80.02 1.82
C ARG A 5 -17.63 -79.54 3.10
N LEU A 6 -17.44 -78.25 3.40
CA LEU A 6 -18.52 -77.36 3.83
C LEU A 6 -18.21 -75.94 3.36
N MET A 7 -18.94 -75.51 2.33
CA MET A 7 -19.12 -74.11 1.94
C MET A 7 -20.10 -73.42 2.92
N LYS A 8 -19.88 -72.11 3.10
CA LYS A 8 -20.78 -71.01 3.53
C LYS A 8 -20.00 -70.15 4.53
N SER A 9 -19.88 -68.84 4.44
CA SER A 9 -20.37 -67.83 3.51
C SER A 9 -19.52 -66.58 3.79
N PHE A 10 -18.99 -65.94 2.74
CA PHE A 10 -18.37 -64.62 2.84
C PHE A 10 -19.44 -63.59 3.24
N THR A 11 -19.25 -62.92 4.38
CA THR A 11 -19.93 -61.65 4.67
C THR A 11 -18.87 -60.57 4.80
N ASN A 12 -18.85 -59.71 3.78
CA ASN A 12 -18.03 -58.51 3.70
C ASN A 12 -18.32 -57.58 4.89
N ILE A 13 -17.32 -57.34 5.73
CA ILE A 13 -17.34 -56.26 6.72
C ILE A 13 -17.08 -54.95 5.96
N LEU A 14 -18.16 -54.38 5.44
CA LEU A 14 -18.18 -52.99 4.98
C LEU A 14 -18.07 -52.08 6.21
N SER A 15 -16.90 -51.46 6.40
CA SER A 15 -16.76 -50.35 7.33
C SER A 15 -17.60 -49.17 6.81
N ARG A 16 -18.83 -49.05 7.31
CA ARG A 16 -19.65 -47.85 7.12
C ARG A 16 -18.97 -46.67 7.83
N ARG A 17 -18.18 -45.88 7.09
CA ARG A 17 -17.92 -44.48 7.48
C ARG A 17 -19.28 -43.79 7.49
N ARG A 18 -19.78 -43.47 8.69
CA ARG A 18 -20.87 -42.51 8.85
C ARG A 18 -20.35 -41.16 8.39
N PHE A 19 -20.63 -40.82 7.14
CA PHE A 19 -20.66 -39.43 6.73
C PHE A 19 -21.80 -38.77 7.49
N ASN A 20 -21.48 -37.88 8.42
CA ASN A 20 -22.44 -36.92 8.95
C ASN A 20 -22.87 -36.03 7.79
N ASN A 21 -23.93 -36.44 7.07
CA ASN A 21 -24.71 -35.54 6.25
C ASN A 21 -25.38 -34.54 7.20
N ILE A 22 -24.74 -33.39 7.41
CA ILE A 22 -25.42 -32.20 7.89
C ILE A 22 -26.36 -31.79 6.75
N ARG A 23 -27.59 -32.30 6.81
CA ARG A 23 -28.68 -31.77 5.98
C ARG A 23 -28.96 -30.36 6.49
N TYR A 24 -28.50 -29.36 5.75
CA TYR A 24 -29.09 -28.04 5.83
C TYR A 24 -30.51 -28.15 5.28
N TYR A 25 -31.49 -28.31 6.16
CA TYR A 25 -32.87 -27.98 5.84
C TYR A 25 -32.92 -26.47 5.63
N SER A 26 -32.85 -26.03 4.38
CA SER A 26 -33.38 -24.73 3.99
C SER A 26 -34.90 -24.87 3.96
N SER A 27 -35.53 -24.74 5.13
CA SER A 27 -36.98 -24.51 5.21
C SER A 27 -37.25 -23.19 4.50
N LYS A 28 -38.15 -23.21 3.51
CA LYS A 28 -38.44 -22.05 2.65
C LYS A 28 -39.40 -21.04 3.26
N ASP A 29 -39.94 -21.28 4.46
CA ASP A 29 -41.11 -20.52 4.92
C ASP A 29 -41.07 -20.02 6.38
N ASP A 30 -39.93 -20.01 7.07
CA ASP A 30 -39.85 -19.36 8.39
C ASP A 30 -38.66 -18.40 8.48
N ASP A 31 -38.98 -17.12 8.67
CA ASP A 31 -38.04 -16.04 8.94
C ASP A 31 -37.07 -16.46 10.05
N SER A 32 -35.86 -16.80 9.63
CA SER A 32 -34.79 -17.25 10.51
C SER A 32 -34.64 -16.27 11.66
N TYR A 33 -34.40 -16.77 12.88
CA TYR A 33 -34.24 -15.95 14.08
C TYR A 33 -33.27 -14.77 13.89
N LEU A 34 -32.30 -14.92 12.98
CA LEU A 34 -31.40 -13.88 12.50
C LEU A 34 -32.13 -12.74 11.74
N MET A 35 -33.04 -13.03 10.82
CA MET A 35 -33.85 -12.03 10.11
C MET A 35 -34.74 -11.26 11.08
N ARG A 36 -35.34 -11.94 12.04
CA ARG A 36 -36.13 -11.28 13.09
C ARG A 36 -35.25 -10.40 13.99
N ARG A 37 -34.03 -10.86 14.32
CA ARG A 37 -33.01 -10.07 15.06
C ARG A 37 -32.55 -8.84 14.28
N LEU A 38 -32.37 -8.97 12.96
CA LEU A 38 -31.98 -7.88 12.06
C LEU A 38 -33.09 -6.86 11.89
N GLN A 39 -34.35 -7.33 11.83
CA GLN A 39 -35.52 -6.48 11.78
C GLN A 39 -35.74 -5.76 13.12
N ASP A 40 -35.61 -6.46 14.25
CA ASP A 40 -35.65 -5.84 15.59
C ASP A 40 -34.51 -4.83 15.79
N LEU A 41 -33.30 -5.10 15.29
CA LEU A 41 -32.18 -4.14 15.34
C LEU A 41 -32.43 -2.91 14.46
N LYS A 42 -33.07 -3.10 13.30
CA LYS A 42 -33.50 -2.01 12.42
C LYS A 42 -34.58 -1.17 13.10
N ASP A 43 -35.53 -1.81 13.78
CA ASP A 43 -36.64 -1.15 14.45
C ASP A 43 -36.23 -0.52 15.80
N GLN A 44 -35.22 -1.06 16.49
CA GLN A 44 -34.59 -0.48 17.69
C GLN A 44 -33.62 0.66 17.34
N SER A 45 -33.14 0.73 16.10
CA SER A 45 -32.39 1.88 15.56
C SER A 45 -33.32 3.03 15.16
N THR A 46 -34.30 3.39 15.98
CA THR A 46 -35.09 4.61 15.77
C THR A 46 -34.17 5.82 15.91
N VAL A 47 -33.57 6.19 14.79
CA VAL A 47 -32.81 7.40 14.61
C VAL A 47 -33.75 8.58 14.89
N ASP A 48 -33.39 9.45 15.83
CA ASP A 48 -34.20 10.62 16.19
C ASP A 48 -34.46 11.47 14.93
N LYS A 49 -35.72 11.54 14.50
CA LYS A 49 -36.12 12.27 13.27
C LYS A 49 -35.92 13.78 13.41
N ASN A 50 -35.71 14.25 14.64
CA ASN A 50 -35.44 15.65 14.95
C ASN A 50 -33.95 15.97 15.05
N ASP A 51 -33.06 14.97 14.92
CA ASP A 51 -31.62 15.21 14.87
C ASP A 51 -31.24 15.87 13.52
N PRO A 52 -30.60 17.06 13.53
CA PRO A 52 -30.18 17.74 12.31
C PRO A 52 -29.25 16.91 11.43
N LEU A 53 -28.50 15.94 11.99
CA LEU A 53 -27.59 15.07 11.24
C LEU A 53 -28.32 13.96 10.49
N VAL A 54 -29.49 13.56 10.96
CA VAL A 54 -30.28 12.47 10.39
C VAL A 54 -30.97 12.92 9.11
N ARG A 55 -31.42 14.18 9.07
CA ARG A 55 -31.96 14.85 7.87
C ARG A 55 -30.96 14.94 6.73
N LEU A 56 -29.66 14.85 7.02
CA LEU A 56 -28.60 14.80 6.02
C LEU A 56 -28.34 13.39 5.49
N SER A 57 -28.76 12.35 6.22
CA SER A 57 -28.48 10.93 5.90
C SER A 57 -29.61 10.22 5.16
N GLN A 58 -30.86 10.68 5.30
CA GLN A 58 -32.03 10.07 4.66
C GLN A 58 -32.14 10.50 3.19
N PHE A 59 -31.40 9.82 2.32
CA PHE A 59 -31.56 9.90 0.87
C PHE A 59 -32.67 8.95 0.43
N GLY A 60 -33.82 9.49 0.02
CA GLY A 60 -34.87 8.72 -0.64
C GLY A 60 -34.43 8.26 -2.03
N GLU A 61 -34.75 7.02 -2.38
CA GLU A 61 -34.45 6.39 -3.69
C GLU A 61 -35.13 7.15 -4.85
N ASN A 62 -36.18 7.92 -4.55
CA ASN A 62 -36.95 8.74 -5.49
C ASN A 62 -36.24 10.03 -5.93
N ASP A 63 -35.15 10.44 -5.27
CA ASP A 63 -34.33 11.61 -5.67
C ASP A 63 -33.30 11.28 -6.78
N ILE A 64 -33.24 10.01 -7.19
CA ILE A 64 -32.30 9.50 -8.20
C ILE A 64 -32.92 9.54 -9.60
N GLY A 65 -34.26 9.59 -9.67
CA GLY A 65 -35.00 9.77 -10.91
C GLY A 65 -35.47 11.20 -11.06
N ASN A 66 -34.60 12.07 -11.59
CA ASN A 66 -34.97 13.15 -12.50
C ASN A 66 -33.71 13.77 -13.08
N GLU A 67 -33.64 13.68 -14.42
CA GLU A 67 -33.07 14.66 -15.34
C GLU A 67 -31.73 15.30 -14.96
N TRP A 68 -30.66 14.85 -15.65
CA TRP A 68 -29.47 15.63 -15.99
C TRP A 68 -29.19 16.80 -15.02
N ALA A 69 -28.52 16.49 -13.90
CA ALA A 69 -27.95 17.54 -13.05
C ALA A 69 -27.08 18.43 -13.94
N THR A 70 -27.55 19.65 -14.16
CA THR A 70 -26.96 20.65 -15.06
C THR A 70 -25.48 20.80 -14.73
N GLU A 71 -24.63 20.99 -15.74
CA GLU A 71 -23.18 21.18 -15.58
C GLU A 71 -22.81 22.26 -14.54
N GLU A 72 -23.75 23.16 -14.28
CA GLU A 72 -23.74 24.12 -13.19
C GLU A 72 -23.47 23.46 -11.82
N ASP A 73 -24.17 22.39 -11.43
CA ASP A 73 -24.00 21.76 -10.12
C ASP A 73 -22.61 21.14 -9.91
N LYS A 74 -21.92 20.73 -10.98
CA LYS A 74 -20.55 20.19 -10.94
C LYS A 74 -19.50 21.26 -10.68
N ILE A 75 -19.59 22.40 -11.39
CA ILE A 75 -18.66 23.53 -11.24
C ILE A 75 -18.81 24.20 -9.87
N ASN A 76 -20.00 24.07 -9.28
CA ASN A 76 -20.38 24.78 -8.06
C ASN A 76 -19.98 24.06 -6.76
N ALA A 77 -19.92 22.73 -6.72
CA ALA A 77 -19.60 21.99 -5.48
C ALA A 77 -18.13 22.15 -5.03
N ASP A 78 -17.17 22.10 -5.96
CA ASP A 78 -15.74 22.26 -5.65
C ASP A 78 -15.42 23.70 -5.21
N LYS A 79 -16.02 24.69 -5.89
CA LYS A 79 -15.94 26.10 -5.49
C LYS A 79 -16.53 26.33 -4.09
N ILE A 80 -17.65 25.69 -3.74
CA ILE A 80 -18.25 25.80 -2.40
C ILE A 80 -17.32 25.24 -1.30
N LEU A 81 -16.71 24.08 -1.54
CA LEU A 81 -15.78 23.46 -0.59
C LEU A 81 -14.50 24.26 -0.39
N GLU A 82 -14.00 24.92 -1.44
CA GLU A 82 -12.84 25.82 -1.37
C GLU A 82 -13.11 27.05 -0.49
N ILE A 83 -14.32 27.64 -0.58
CA ILE A 83 -14.74 28.74 0.30
C ILE A 83 -14.84 28.30 1.75
N ILE A 84 -15.42 27.12 2.00
CA ILE A 84 -15.59 26.58 3.36
C ILE A 84 -14.21 26.39 4.01
N ASN A 85 -13.26 25.83 3.27
CA ASN A 85 -11.88 25.69 3.72
C ASN A 85 -11.20 27.05 3.93
N ALA A 86 -11.46 28.05 3.09
CA ALA A 86 -10.94 29.40 3.25
C ALA A 86 -11.56 30.12 4.46
N GLN A 87 -12.86 29.97 4.73
CA GLN A 87 -13.53 30.51 5.91
C GLN A 87 -13.07 29.82 7.19
N GLN A 88 -12.89 28.49 7.18
CA GLN A 88 -12.30 27.76 8.31
C GLN A 88 -10.87 28.25 8.61
N ARG A 89 -10.07 28.53 7.58
CA ARG A 89 -8.73 29.15 7.74
C ARG A 89 -8.80 30.55 8.37
N VAL A 90 -9.72 31.40 7.92
CA VAL A 90 -9.92 32.75 8.49
C VAL A 90 -10.45 32.68 9.93
N SER A 91 -11.37 31.77 10.25
CA SER A 91 -11.84 31.56 11.62
C SER A 91 -10.74 31.04 12.54
N ASN A 92 -9.86 30.17 12.03
CA ASN A 92 -8.70 29.67 12.78
C ASN A 92 -7.64 30.77 13.01
N MET A 93 -7.55 31.77 12.14
CA MET A 93 -6.73 32.96 12.40
C MET A 93 -7.36 33.91 13.43
N HIS A 94 -8.68 34.07 13.41
CA HIS A 94 -9.40 34.94 14.35
C HIS A 94 -9.47 34.37 15.78
N LEU A 95 -9.34 33.06 15.95
CA LEU A 95 -9.19 32.39 17.25
C LEU A 95 -7.84 32.70 17.94
N ASN A 96 -6.82 33.17 17.20
CA ASN A 96 -5.54 33.61 17.74
C ASN A 96 -5.48 35.13 18.03
N SER A 97 -6.57 35.87 17.80
CA SER A 97 -6.69 37.27 18.16
C SER A 97 -8.01 37.49 18.92
N SER A 98 -7.96 37.34 20.24
CA SER A 98 -9.08 37.66 21.10
C SER A 98 -9.34 39.16 21.14
N SER A 99 -10.61 39.51 20.92
CA SER A 99 -11.43 40.55 21.56
C SER A 99 -12.08 41.46 20.52
N ASP A 100 -13.36 41.21 20.26
CA ASP A 100 -14.35 42.29 20.21
C ASP A 100 -15.75 41.68 20.31
N LYS A 101 -16.47 42.12 21.34
CA LYS A 101 -17.89 41.88 21.49
C LYS A 101 -18.61 42.94 20.68
N ASP A 102 -19.10 42.57 19.51
CA ASP A 102 -20.32 43.16 18.98
C ASP A 102 -21.05 42.17 18.07
N GLY A 103 -22.10 41.59 18.65
CA GLY A 103 -23.09 40.80 17.92
C GLY A 103 -23.98 41.73 17.12
N ARG A 104 -23.77 41.75 15.80
CA ARG A 104 -24.83 41.88 14.78
C ARG A 104 -24.25 41.34 13.47
N GLY A 105 -24.61 40.09 13.16
CA GLY A 105 -24.16 39.36 11.98
C GLY A 105 -24.69 39.98 10.69
N ALA A 106 -24.04 41.02 10.21
CA ALA A 106 -24.15 41.48 8.84
C ALA A 106 -23.00 40.85 8.04
N SER A 107 -23.33 39.91 7.16
CA SER A 107 -22.38 39.32 6.22
C SER A 107 -21.68 40.43 5.44
N ARG A 108 -20.34 40.53 5.58
CA ARG A 108 -19.54 41.54 4.90
C ARG A 108 -19.72 41.40 3.38
N PRO A 109 -20.10 42.45 2.63
CA PRO A 109 -20.15 42.39 1.17
C PRO A 109 -18.74 42.14 0.60
N PRO A 110 -18.63 41.50 -0.58
CA PRO A 110 -17.34 41.17 -1.17
C PRO A 110 -16.51 42.44 -1.40
N SER A 111 -15.29 42.44 -0.87
CA SER A 111 -14.33 43.53 -0.97
C SER A 111 -13.55 43.42 -2.28
N ALA A 112 -13.08 44.56 -2.81
CA ALA A 112 -12.19 44.61 -3.96
C ALA A 112 -10.81 43.94 -3.71
N SER A 113 -10.51 43.53 -2.47
CA SER A 113 -9.33 42.74 -2.08
C SER A 113 -9.53 41.22 -2.16
N ASP A 114 -10.77 40.74 -2.30
CA ASP A 114 -11.06 39.30 -2.22
C ASP A 114 -10.68 38.60 -3.53
N SER A 115 -10.22 37.35 -3.45
CA SER A 115 -9.84 36.54 -4.62
C SER A 115 -11.01 36.41 -5.60
N LYS A 116 -10.73 36.34 -6.91
CA LYS A 116 -11.74 36.16 -7.96
C LYS A 116 -12.68 34.97 -7.64
N ALA A 117 -12.12 33.88 -7.14
CA ALA A 117 -12.88 32.69 -6.72
C ALA A 117 -13.85 32.98 -5.56
N GLN A 118 -13.44 33.80 -4.58
CA GLN A 118 -14.29 34.21 -3.45
C GLN A 118 -15.47 35.08 -3.92
N ARG A 119 -15.27 35.94 -4.93
CA ARG A 119 -16.35 36.77 -5.48
C ARG A 119 -17.37 35.94 -6.25
N GLU A 120 -16.91 35.02 -7.11
CA GLU A 120 -17.77 34.10 -7.85
C GLU A 120 -18.60 33.22 -6.90
N ALA A 121 -17.95 32.76 -5.83
CA ALA A 121 -18.53 32.06 -4.71
C ALA A 121 -19.64 32.83 -3.98
N PHE A 122 -19.40 34.08 -3.58
CA PHE A 122 -20.41 34.92 -2.94
C PHE A 122 -21.60 35.20 -3.87
N GLN A 123 -21.34 35.45 -5.15
CA GLN A 123 -22.39 35.58 -6.16
C GLN A 123 -23.23 34.30 -6.27
N PHE A 124 -22.58 33.14 -6.19
CA PHE A 124 -23.27 31.86 -6.23
C PHE A 124 -24.11 31.57 -4.98
N ILE A 125 -23.57 31.83 -3.78
CA ILE A 125 -24.32 31.70 -2.52
C ILE A 125 -25.54 32.63 -2.53
N ASN A 126 -25.43 33.84 -3.08
CA ASN A 126 -26.55 34.77 -3.17
C ASN A 126 -27.69 34.29 -4.08
N LYS A 127 -27.38 33.47 -5.10
CA LYS A 127 -28.35 32.82 -6.00
C LYS A 127 -29.05 31.61 -5.37
N MET A 128 -28.58 31.10 -4.23
CA MET A 128 -29.24 30.02 -3.52
C MET A 128 -30.59 30.48 -2.92
N PRO A 129 -31.61 29.61 -2.90
CA PRO A 129 -32.88 29.92 -2.26
C PRO A 129 -32.69 30.00 -0.73
N GLY A 130 -33.23 31.05 -0.11
CA GLY A 130 -33.18 31.23 1.34
C GLY A 130 -33.44 32.69 1.75
N PRO A 131 -34.14 32.95 2.87
CA PRO A 131 -34.42 34.30 3.33
C PRO A 131 -33.19 34.98 3.94
N THR A 132 -32.33 34.23 4.65
CA THR A 132 -31.08 34.75 5.22
C THR A 132 -29.85 34.23 4.49
N PHE A 133 -28.74 34.97 4.55
CA PHE A 133 -27.47 34.54 3.97
C PHE A 133 -26.93 33.25 4.62
N GLN A 134 -27.21 33.05 5.91
CA GLN A 134 -26.84 31.82 6.63
C GLN A 134 -27.61 30.61 6.08
N ASP A 135 -28.92 30.73 5.85
CA ASP A 135 -29.74 29.66 5.26
C ASP A 135 -29.28 29.31 3.83
N LYS A 136 -28.83 30.32 3.08
CA LYS A 136 -28.26 30.15 1.72
C LYS A 136 -26.94 29.39 1.76
N ILE A 137 -26.07 29.66 2.73
CA ILE A 137 -24.83 28.90 2.95
C ILE A 137 -25.16 27.45 3.33
N GLU A 138 -26.10 27.25 4.25
CA GLU A 138 -26.50 25.89 4.67
C GLU A 138 -27.07 25.09 3.49
N THR A 139 -27.89 25.74 2.66
CA THR A 139 -28.43 25.13 1.44
C THR A 139 -27.33 24.80 0.42
N ALA A 140 -26.33 25.67 0.27
CA ALA A 140 -25.15 25.42 -0.56
C ALA A 140 -24.33 24.22 -0.04
N GLN A 141 -24.12 24.13 1.28
CA GLN A 141 -23.41 23.02 1.93
C GLN A 141 -24.15 21.69 1.73
N LYS A 142 -25.46 21.66 1.94
CA LYS A 142 -26.30 20.48 1.71
C LYS A 142 -26.21 19.97 0.27
N ARG A 143 -26.22 20.89 -0.71
CA ARG A 143 -26.06 20.54 -2.14
C ARG A 143 -24.67 19.98 -2.45
N ALA A 144 -23.60 20.57 -1.91
CA ALA A 144 -22.24 20.07 -2.09
C ALA A 144 -22.06 18.66 -1.49
N VAL A 145 -22.60 18.40 -0.30
CA VAL A 145 -22.57 17.08 0.34
C VAL A 145 -23.38 16.05 -0.48
N LYS A 146 -24.57 16.42 -0.97
CA LYS A 146 -25.40 15.58 -1.84
C LYS A 146 -24.67 15.19 -3.13
N TYR A 147 -23.94 16.13 -3.73
CA TYR A 147 -23.13 15.87 -4.93
C TYR A 147 -21.98 14.90 -4.65
N LYS A 148 -21.22 15.10 -3.57
CA LYS A 148 -20.11 14.21 -3.20
C LYS A 148 -20.58 12.78 -2.94
N LEU A 149 -21.67 12.61 -2.19
CA LEU A 149 -22.26 11.31 -1.93
C LEU A 149 -22.79 10.64 -3.21
N ARG A 150 -23.31 11.43 -4.16
CA ARG A 150 -23.73 10.95 -5.48
C ARG A 150 -22.52 10.48 -6.30
N GLN A 151 -21.40 11.22 -6.31
CA GLN A 151 -20.17 10.82 -6.98
C GLN A 151 -19.61 9.49 -6.42
N GLU A 152 -19.58 9.35 -5.09
CA GLU A 152 -19.16 8.10 -4.46
C GLU A 152 -20.05 6.91 -4.83
N LYS A 153 -21.38 7.12 -4.95
CA LYS A 153 -22.32 6.09 -5.42
C LYS A 153 -22.11 5.74 -6.90
N ILE A 154 -21.84 6.73 -7.76
CA ILE A 154 -21.55 6.50 -9.19
C ILE A 154 -20.25 5.72 -9.34
N GLN A 155 -19.20 6.05 -8.59
CA GLN A 155 -17.95 5.31 -8.61
C GLN A 155 -18.15 3.87 -8.15
N LYS A 156 -18.86 3.65 -7.02
CA LYS A 156 -19.20 2.29 -6.56
C LYS A 156 -20.00 1.49 -7.58
N ALA A 157 -20.95 2.11 -8.27
CA ALA A 157 -21.75 1.45 -9.32
C ALA A 157 -20.90 1.11 -10.56
N ARG A 158 -19.93 1.95 -10.92
CA ARG A 158 -18.97 1.69 -11.99
C ARG A 158 -18.07 0.51 -11.63
N ASP A 159 -17.50 0.52 -10.43
CA ASP A 159 -16.64 -0.55 -9.93
C ASP A 159 -17.41 -1.90 -9.88
N GLN A 160 -18.68 -1.89 -9.48
CA GLN A 160 -19.54 -3.08 -9.49
C GLN A 160 -19.84 -3.61 -10.90
N LYS A 161 -20.12 -2.72 -11.86
CA LYS A 161 -20.33 -3.12 -13.27
C LYS A 161 -19.04 -3.67 -13.90
N GLU A 162 -17.90 -3.05 -13.62
CA GLU A 162 -16.59 -3.55 -14.06
C GLU A 162 -16.30 -4.93 -13.44
N GLN A 163 -16.56 -5.13 -12.14
CA GLN A 163 -16.43 -6.45 -11.49
C GLN A 163 -17.39 -7.51 -12.06
N ALA A 164 -18.63 -7.15 -12.39
CA ALA A 164 -19.59 -8.05 -13.01
C ALA A 164 -19.15 -8.45 -14.43
N HIS A 165 -18.67 -7.49 -15.23
CA HIS A 165 -18.12 -7.74 -16.56
C HIS A 165 -16.84 -8.59 -16.50
N PHE A 166 -15.94 -8.33 -15.55
CA PHE A 166 -14.80 -9.22 -15.32
C PHE A 166 -15.26 -10.62 -14.92
N ARG A 167 -16.24 -10.75 -14.02
CA ARG A 167 -16.80 -12.05 -13.62
C ARG A 167 -17.42 -12.79 -14.81
N GLU A 168 -18.05 -12.08 -15.73
CA GLU A 168 -18.60 -12.61 -16.99
C GLU A 168 -17.48 -13.09 -17.93
N LEU A 169 -16.45 -12.28 -18.16
CA LEU A 169 -15.26 -12.68 -18.94
C LEU A 169 -14.52 -13.89 -18.32
N TYR A 170 -14.41 -13.93 -16.99
CA TYR A 170 -13.85 -15.08 -16.28
C TYR A 170 -14.78 -16.29 -16.39
N ALA A 171 -16.10 -16.11 -16.33
CA ALA A 171 -17.04 -17.20 -16.56
C ALA A 171 -16.98 -17.73 -18.00
N GLU A 172 -16.81 -16.89 -19.02
CA GLU A 172 -16.65 -17.37 -20.41
C GLU A 172 -15.30 -18.07 -20.65
N ARG A 173 -14.26 -17.63 -19.94
CA ARG A 173 -12.90 -18.22 -20.07
C ARG A 173 -12.69 -19.46 -19.20
N PHE A 174 -13.42 -19.58 -18.10
CA PHE A 174 -13.41 -20.71 -17.17
C PHE A 174 -14.68 -21.57 -17.22
N THR A 175 -15.64 -21.26 -18.10
CA THR A 175 -16.57 -22.27 -18.59
C THR A 175 -15.80 -23.15 -19.55
N PRO A 176 -15.90 -24.47 -19.39
CA PRO A 176 -15.04 -25.39 -20.11
C PRO A 176 -15.48 -25.43 -21.57
N ILE A 177 -14.78 -24.68 -22.43
CA ILE A 177 -14.72 -24.96 -23.88
C ILE A 177 -14.15 -26.38 -24.15
N GLY A 178 -13.70 -27.10 -23.11
CA GLY A 178 -13.60 -28.55 -23.09
C GLY A 178 -14.42 -29.16 -21.95
N SER A 179 -15.76 -29.21 -22.08
CA SER A 179 -16.56 -30.03 -21.16
C SER A 179 -15.95 -31.43 -21.14
N PHE A 180 -15.73 -31.99 -19.95
CA PHE A 180 -15.14 -33.32 -19.82
C PHE A 180 -15.88 -34.34 -20.70
N GLU A 181 -17.20 -34.22 -20.84
CA GLU A 181 -18.04 -35.04 -21.72
C GLU A 181 -17.68 -34.93 -23.22
N LYS A 182 -17.30 -33.74 -23.71
CA LYS A 182 -16.90 -33.55 -25.11
C LYS A 182 -15.49 -34.09 -25.37
N LEU A 183 -14.59 -33.95 -24.41
CA LEU A 183 -13.26 -34.57 -24.48
C LEU A 183 -13.33 -36.09 -24.36
N GLU A 184 -14.25 -36.60 -23.54
CA GLU A 184 -14.54 -38.02 -23.37
C GLU A 184 -15.10 -38.62 -24.67
N SER A 185 -16.10 -38.00 -25.31
CA SER A 185 -16.62 -38.46 -26.61
C SER A 185 -15.60 -38.39 -27.76
N LEU A 186 -14.72 -37.38 -27.77
CA LEU A 186 -13.63 -37.27 -28.76
C LEU A 186 -12.56 -38.35 -28.52
N ALA A 187 -12.19 -38.57 -27.26
CA ALA A 187 -11.25 -39.61 -26.87
C ALA A 187 -11.80 -41.00 -27.24
N ASP A 188 -13.07 -41.28 -26.92
CA ASP A 188 -13.75 -42.54 -27.24
C ASP A 188 -13.77 -42.80 -28.74
N ARG A 189 -14.14 -41.80 -29.56
CA ARG A 189 -14.13 -41.92 -31.03
C ARG A 189 -12.72 -42.21 -31.57
N ARG A 190 -11.69 -41.61 -30.98
CA ARG A 190 -10.29 -41.80 -31.38
C ARG A 190 -9.73 -43.16 -30.94
N ILE A 191 -10.16 -43.65 -29.78
CA ILE A 191 -9.88 -45.00 -29.30
C ILE A 191 -10.51 -46.01 -30.25
N GLU A 192 -11.78 -45.83 -30.63
CA GLU A 192 -12.49 -46.74 -31.53
C GLU A 192 -11.88 -46.78 -32.94
N GLU A 193 -11.46 -45.61 -33.47
CA GLU A 193 -10.73 -45.50 -34.74
C GLU A 193 -9.37 -46.22 -34.67
N SER A 194 -8.62 -46.07 -33.56
CA SER A 194 -7.34 -46.78 -33.34
C SER A 194 -7.51 -48.29 -33.12
N MET A 195 -8.62 -48.73 -32.50
CA MET A 195 -8.97 -50.15 -32.38
C MET A 195 -9.26 -50.76 -33.75
N LYS A 196 -10.01 -50.06 -34.61
CA LYS A 196 -10.28 -50.50 -35.99
C LYS A 196 -9.02 -50.59 -36.84
N GLN A 197 -8.10 -49.63 -36.69
CA GLN A 197 -6.80 -49.66 -37.38
C GLN A 197 -5.80 -50.65 -36.78
N GLY A 198 -6.13 -51.33 -35.67
CA GLY A 198 -5.27 -52.32 -35.04
C GLY A 198 -4.11 -51.74 -34.23
N GLY A 199 -4.14 -50.46 -33.87
CA GLY A 199 -3.10 -49.78 -33.07
C GLY A 199 -2.90 -50.36 -31.66
N PHE A 200 -3.87 -51.14 -31.16
CA PHE A 200 -3.79 -51.84 -29.88
C PHE A 200 -3.28 -53.29 -29.99
N LYS A 201 -2.92 -53.78 -31.18
CA LYS A 201 -2.37 -55.15 -31.33
C LYS A 201 -0.95 -55.28 -30.77
N ASP A 202 -0.20 -54.18 -30.69
CA ASP A 202 1.18 -54.13 -30.18
C ASP A 202 1.27 -53.57 -28.73
N VAL A 203 0.19 -53.69 -27.92
CA VAL A 203 0.14 -53.19 -26.53
C VAL A 203 1.25 -53.75 -25.63
N GLY A 204 1.81 -54.91 -25.96
CA GLY A 204 2.96 -55.50 -25.26
C GLY A 204 4.27 -54.73 -25.47
N LYS A 205 4.47 -54.07 -26.62
CA LYS A 205 5.60 -53.18 -26.88
C LYS A 205 5.38 -51.77 -26.33
N VAL A 206 4.12 -51.35 -26.22
CA VAL A 206 3.71 -50.02 -25.74
C VAL A 206 3.65 -49.94 -24.21
N ARG A 207 3.57 -51.09 -23.50
CA ARG A 207 3.85 -51.13 -22.07
C ARG A 207 5.29 -50.67 -21.86
N GLY A 208 5.46 -49.42 -21.42
CA GLY A 208 6.76 -48.84 -21.14
C GLY A 208 7.57 -49.80 -20.27
N LYS A 209 8.83 -50.03 -20.63
CA LYS A 209 9.78 -50.69 -19.74
C LYS A 209 9.76 -49.92 -18.42
N PRO A 210 9.78 -50.58 -17.24
CA PRO A 210 9.84 -49.87 -15.97
C PRO A 210 11.08 -48.98 -16.00
N THR A 211 10.86 -47.68 -16.18
CA THR A 211 11.93 -46.69 -16.14
C THR A 211 12.50 -46.74 -14.74
N LYS A 212 13.81 -47.01 -14.63
CA LYS A 212 14.51 -46.92 -13.35
C LYS A 212 14.43 -45.47 -12.91
N LEU A 213 13.45 -45.17 -12.07
CA LEU A 213 13.39 -43.89 -11.38
C LEU A 213 14.69 -43.81 -10.56
N PRO A 214 15.42 -42.68 -10.62
CA PRO A 214 16.56 -42.50 -9.74
C PRO A 214 16.08 -42.78 -8.32
N ARG A 215 16.84 -43.58 -7.56
CA ARG A 215 16.49 -43.85 -6.17
C ARG A 215 16.44 -42.48 -5.50
N PRO A 216 15.27 -42.00 -5.02
CA PRO A 216 15.26 -40.78 -4.23
C PRO A 216 16.22 -41.01 -3.06
N ASN A 217 16.94 -39.96 -2.66
CA ASN A 217 17.80 -40.02 -1.48
C ASN A 217 17.03 -40.73 -0.36
N GLN A 218 17.65 -41.69 0.33
CA GLN A 218 16.97 -42.49 1.37
C GLN A 218 16.31 -41.63 2.46
N HIS A 219 16.80 -40.40 2.62
CA HIS A 219 16.36 -39.42 3.61
C HIS A 219 15.27 -38.46 3.11
N VAL A 220 14.89 -38.50 1.82
CA VAL A 220 13.87 -37.62 1.22
C VAL A 220 12.71 -38.47 0.77
N SER A 221 11.49 -38.09 1.16
CA SER A 221 10.30 -38.82 0.73
C SER A 221 10.16 -38.80 -0.79
N THR A 222 9.64 -39.87 -1.39
CA THR A 222 9.44 -39.95 -2.85
C THR A 222 8.60 -38.77 -3.37
N THR A 223 7.58 -38.37 -2.61
CA THR A 223 6.72 -37.22 -2.91
C THR A 223 7.51 -35.90 -2.92
N GLU A 224 8.33 -35.63 -1.90
CA GLU A 224 9.14 -34.42 -1.80
C GLU A 224 10.18 -34.33 -2.92
N HIS A 225 10.80 -35.45 -3.27
CA HIS A 225 11.73 -35.50 -4.39
C HIS A 225 11.05 -35.13 -5.72
N TYR A 226 9.85 -35.66 -5.99
CA TYR A 226 9.10 -35.29 -7.20
C TYR A 226 8.59 -33.85 -7.17
N LEU A 227 8.12 -33.37 -6.03
CA LEU A 227 7.68 -31.98 -5.86
C LEU A 227 8.84 -31.02 -6.14
N ASN A 228 10.02 -31.27 -5.57
CA ASN A 228 11.23 -30.49 -5.82
C ASN A 228 11.63 -30.54 -7.30
N ASN A 229 11.56 -31.71 -7.94
CA ASN A 229 11.83 -31.84 -9.38
C ASN A 229 10.82 -31.07 -10.24
N ILE A 230 9.54 -31.03 -9.85
CA ILE A 230 8.52 -30.25 -10.55
C ILE A 230 8.81 -28.75 -10.42
N LEU A 231 9.14 -28.27 -9.22
CA LEU A 231 9.51 -26.87 -8.99
C LEU A 231 10.71 -26.45 -9.83
N VAL A 232 11.77 -27.28 -9.85
CA VAL A 232 12.98 -27.03 -10.66
C VAL A 232 12.64 -27.04 -12.16
N LYS A 233 11.85 -28.02 -12.63
CA LYS A 233 11.47 -28.10 -14.05
C LYS A 233 10.61 -26.92 -14.52
N GLN A 234 9.75 -26.42 -13.64
CA GLN A 234 8.86 -25.30 -13.95
C GLN A 234 9.53 -23.93 -13.76
N ASN A 235 10.79 -23.88 -13.26
CA ASN A 235 11.45 -22.65 -12.84
C ASN A 235 10.58 -21.82 -11.86
N VAL A 236 9.76 -22.48 -11.04
CA VAL A 236 8.87 -21.82 -10.08
C VAL A 236 9.56 -21.74 -8.74
N VAL A 237 9.68 -20.51 -8.25
CA VAL A 237 10.25 -20.21 -6.94
C VAL A 237 9.08 -20.15 -5.93
N PRO A 238 9.20 -20.79 -4.76
CA PRO A 238 8.22 -20.65 -3.70
C PRO A 238 7.90 -19.17 -3.39
N PRO A 239 6.64 -18.79 -3.15
CA PRO A 239 6.24 -17.39 -2.97
C PRO A 239 7.04 -16.63 -1.89
N TRP A 240 7.45 -17.31 -0.81
CA TRP A 240 8.24 -16.68 0.25
C TRP A 240 9.66 -16.34 -0.19
N ILE A 241 10.27 -17.10 -1.11
CA ILE A 241 11.62 -16.82 -1.63
C ILE A 241 11.59 -15.57 -2.53
N GLU A 242 10.54 -15.41 -3.34
CA GLU A 242 10.35 -14.18 -4.12
C GLU A 242 10.24 -12.95 -3.21
N ASN A 243 9.47 -13.09 -2.12
CA ASN A 243 9.31 -12.04 -1.12
C ASN A 243 10.55 -11.83 -0.26
N GLN A 244 11.40 -12.84 -0.10
CA GLN A 244 12.65 -12.75 0.67
C GLN A 244 13.59 -11.67 0.11
N SER A 245 13.75 -11.63 -1.21
CA SER A 245 14.58 -10.61 -1.87
C SER A 245 14.02 -9.21 -1.63
N ARG A 246 12.70 -9.05 -1.70
CA ARG A 246 12.02 -7.76 -1.47
C ARG A 246 12.24 -7.28 -0.04
N VAL A 247 11.95 -8.14 0.93
CA VAL A 247 12.15 -7.84 2.36
C VAL A 247 13.60 -7.47 2.65
N ASN A 248 14.56 -8.25 2.14
CA ASN A 248 15.98 -7.96 2.35
C ASN A 248 16.36 -6.58 1.78
N ARG A 249 15.94 -6.31 0.54
CA ARG A 249 16.19 -5.03 -0.11
C ARG A 249 15.60 -3.88 0.70
N ASP A 250 14.33 -3.97 1.08
CA ASP A 250 13.63 -2.90 1.80
C ASP A 250 14.28 -2.63 3.17
N VAL A 251 14.73 -3.67 3.89
CA VAL A 251 15.48 -3.54 5.14
C VAL A 251 16.85 -2.88 4.91
N THR A 252 17.59 -3.33 3.88
CA THR A 252 18.92 -2.76 3.57
C THR A 252 18.82 -1.31 3.11
N GLU A 253 17.82 -0.98 2.31
CA GLU A 253 17.55 0.36 1.81
C GLU A 253 17.18 1.28 2.97
N PHE A 254 16.28 0.83 3.86
CA PHE A 254 15.90 1.56 5.06
C PHE A 254 17.10 1.86 5.97
N ARG A 255 17.94 0.86 6.24
CA ARG A 255 19.16 1.06 7.04
C ARG A 255 20.07 2.07 6.38
N ALA A 256 20.34 1.91 5.08
CA ALA A 256 21.19 2.83 4.34
C ALA A 256 20.61 4.27 4.25
N GLU A 257 19.29 4.41 4.18
CA GLU A 257 18.59 5.70 4.22
C GLU A 257 18.76 6.35 5.60
N LEU A 258 18.54 5.58 6.68
CA LEU A 258 18.70 6.04 8.06
C LEU A 258 20.14 6.49 8.34
N PHE A 259 21.14 5.74 7.87
CA PHE A 259 22.56 6.12 7.94
C PHE A 259 22.85 7.42 7.19
N ARG A 260 22.44 7.51 5.92
CA ARG A 260 22.70 8.68 5.07
C ARG A 260 22.05 9.95 5.62
N GLU A 261 20.86 9.84 6.18
CA GLU A 261 20.19 10.97 6.84
C GLU A 261 20.99 11.47 8.05
N PHE A 262 21.54 10.58 8.87
CA PHE A 262 22.38 10.98 9.99
C PHE A 262 23.71 11.60 9.53
N GLU A 263 24.40 11.00 8.56
CA GLU A 263 25.62 11.55 7.98
C GLU A 263 25.39 12.95 7.40
N ARG A 264 24.28 13.16 6.68
CA ARG A 264 23.93 14.46 6.12
C ARG A 264 23.72 15.51 7.20
N GLU A 265 23.06 15.15 8.29
CA GLU A 265 22.84 16.04 9.43
C GLU A 265 24.15 16.37 10.13
N LEU A 266 25.02 15.39 10.36
CA LEU A 266 26.37 15.63 10.87
C LEU A 266 27.17 16.56 9.95
N SER A 267 27.23 16.28 8.65
CA SER A 267 27.92 17.14 7.67
C SER A 267 27.36 18.56 7.68
N SER A 268 26.04 18.71 7.73
CA SER A 268 25.36 20.01 7.80
C SER A 268 25.77 20.79 9.05
N ILE A 269 25.79 20.12 10.20
CA ILE A 269 26.23 20.66 11.48
C ILE A 269 27.69 21.09 11.43
N LEU A 270 28.59 20.21 10.98
CA LEU A 270 30.02 20.49 10.89
C LEU A 270 30.31 21.68 9.97
N LYS A 271 29.60 21.79 8.83
CA LYS A 271 29.69 22.93 7.91
C LYS A 271 29.16 24.22 8.55
N LYS A 272 28.02 24.15 9.24
CA LYS A 272 27.42 25.29 9.93
C LYS A 272 28.36 25.87 11.00
N PHE A 273 29.05 25.01 11.74
CA PHE A 273 30.02 25.40 12.75
C PHE A 273 31.43 25.68 12.19
N LYS A 274 31.64 25.55 10.87
CA LYS A 274 32.92 25.79 10.18
C LYS A 274 34.09 25.02 10.82
N LEU A 275 33.84 23.79 11.25
CA LEU A 275 34.81 22.99 12.02
C LEU A 275 35.94 22.37 11.18
N PHE A 276 35.83 22.42 9.86
CA PHE A 276 36.84 21.92 8.94
C PHE A 276 37.02 22.88 7.75
N ASN A 277 38.25 22.92 7.23
CA ASN A 277 38.63 23.66 6.02
C ASN A 277 39.32 22.69 5.02
N ALA A 278 39.52 23.12 3.77
CA ALA A 278 40.13 22.25 2.75
C ALA A 278 41.57 21.82 3.09
N SER A 279 42.26 22.57 3.94
CA SER A 279 43.62 22.28 4.43
C SER A 279 43.64 21.41 5.69
N SER A 280 42.48 21.11 6.28
CA SER A 280 42.39 20.39 7.55
C SER A 280 42.73 18.92 7.34
N ASN A 281 43.21 18.28 8.40
CA ASN A 281 43.35 16.84 8.51
C ASN A 281 42.31 16.31 9.50
N VAL A 282 41.90 15.05 9.39
CA VAL A 282 40.97 14.44 10.33
C VAL A 282 41.44 14.58 11.78
N LYS A 283 42.75 14.41 12.03
CA LYS A 283 43.35 14.56 13.36
C LYS A 283 43.14 15.97 13.93
N THR A 284 43.30 17.01 13.12
CA THR A 284 43.12 18.40 13.57
C THR A 284 41.66 18.71 13.89
N VAL A 285 40.72 18.18 13.09
CA VAL A 285 39.28 18.33 13.34
C VAL A 285 38.89 17.61 14.63
N ARG A 286 39.37 16.37 14.82
CA ARG A 286 39.13 15.58 16.04
C ARG A 286 39.62 16.30 17.29
N SER A 287 40.85 16.82 17.25
CA SER A 287 41.39 17.63 18.35
C SER A 287 40.55 18.89 18.57
N SER A 288 40.18 19.64 17.54
CA SER A 288 39.37 20.85 17.70
C SER A 288 38.01 20.57 18.35
N ILE A 289 37.36 19.45 17.99
CA ILE A 289 36.08 19.03 18.58
C ILE A 289 36.26 18.59 20.03
N ALA A 290 37.34 17.87 20.33
CA ALA A 290 37.65 17.48 21.71
C ALA A 290 37.89 18.71 22.61
N HIS A 291 38.55 19.75 22.12
CA HIS A 291 38.76 20.97 22.90
C HIS A 291 37.46 21.76 23.14
N SER A 292 36.55 21.80 22.17
CA SER A 292 35.31 22.59 22.29
C SER A 292 34.17 21.86 23.02
N TYR A 293 34.10 20.53 22.90
CA TYR A 293 33.01 19.72 23.44
C TYR A 293 33.47 18.68 24.48
N GLY A 294 34.75 18.69 24.86
CA GLY A 294 35.37 17.77 25.82
C GLY A 294 35.70 16.39 25.22
N SER A 295 34.73 15.72 24.61
CA SER A 295 34.92 14.43 23.95
C SER A 295 34.19 14.36 22.62
N VAL A 296 34.84 13.73 21.64
CA VAL A 296 34.27 13.49 20.31
C VAL A 296 33.07 12.54 20.40
N GLU A 297 33.17 11.50 21.23
CA GLU A 297 32.06 10.55 21.45
C GLU A 297 30.89 11.21 22.17
N GLY A 298 31.18 12.10 23.12
CA GLY A 298 30.17 12.91 23.81
C GLY A 298 29.42 13.83 22.84
N PHE A 299 30.16 14.51 21.95
CA PHE A 299 29.59 15.32 20.89
C PHE A 299 28.70 14.49 19.95
N LEU A 300 29.19 13.35 19.46
CA LEU A 300 28.44 12.47 18.56
C LEU A 300 27.17 11.96 19.22
N LYS A 301 27.24 11.50 20.47
CA LYS A 301 26.08 11.00 21.22
C LYS A 301 25.02 12.10 21.42
N TYR A 302 25.44 13.32 21.76
CA TYR A 302 24.54 14.45 21.91
C TYR A 302 23.83 14.79 20.59
N ARG A 303 24.58 14.89 19.49
CA ARG A 303 24.01 15.16 18.16
C ARG A 303 23.12 14.03 17.65
N PHE A 304 23.48 12.79 17.96
CA PHE A 304 22.68 11.63 17.65
C PHE A 304 21.32 11.67 18.36
N GLU A 305 21.28 12.04 19.64
CA GLU A 305 20.02 12.09 20.38
C GLU A 305 19.10 13.22 19.88
N ASP A 306 19.65 14.40 19.55
CA ASP A 306 18.90 15.49 18.91
C ASP A 306 18.26 15.05 17.57
N TRP A 307 19.06 14.38 16.74
CA TRP A 307 18.61 13.85 15.45
C TRP A 307 17.57 12.74 15.61
N ARG A 308 17.83 11.80 16.51
CA ARG A 308 16.93 10.68 16.83
C ARG A 308 15.56 11.19 17.22
N ASN A 309 15.48 12.17 18.12
CA ASN A 309 14.21 12.76 18.55
C ASN A 309 13.45 13.41 17.39
N SER A 310 14.17 14.07 16.48
CA SER A 310 13.58 14.70 15.30
C SER A 310 13.07 13.68 14.27
N LYS A 311 13.75 12.54 14.11
CA LYS A 311 13.47 11.53 13.07
C LYS A 311 12.68 10.31 13.55
N LYS A 312 12.49 10.14 14.86
CA LYS A 312 11.79 8.98 15.44
C LYS A 312 10.43 8.72 14.82
N THR A 313 9.61 9.77 14.67
CA THR A 313 8.26 9.65 14.09
C THR A 313 8.26 9.16 12.64
N TRP A 314 9.25 9.60 11.84
CA TRP A 314 9.42 9.13 10.47
C TRP A 314 9.91 7.68 10.43
N ALA A 315 10.90 7.34 11.26
CA ALA A 315 11.44 5.99 11.36
C ALA A 315 10.36 5.00 11.78
N ASP A 316 9.55 5.32 12.79
CA ASP A 316 8.46 4.48 13.28
C ASP A 316 7.42 4.18 12.18
N ARG A 317 7.08 5.18 11.37
CA ARG A 317 6.16 4.99 10.23
C ARG A 317 6.75 4.07 9.17
N LYS A 318 8.00 4.30 8.77
CA LYS A 318 8.69 3.49 7.76
C LYS A 318 8.90 2.06 8.25
N ILE A 319 9.28 1.88 9.51
CA ILE A 319 9.37 0.58 10.18
C ILE A 319 8.00 -0.11 10.19
N GLY A 320 6.91 0.62 10.45
CA GLY A 320 5.56 0.07 10.36
C GLY A 320 5.24 -0.50 8.97
N THR A 321 5.64 0.18 7.90
CA THR A 321 5.50 -0.32 6.52
C THR A 321 6.36 -1.56 6.27
N ILE A 322 7.62 -1.59 6.72
CA ILE A 322 8.49 -2.75 6.51
C ILE A 322 8.02 -3.95 7.35
N ASN A 323 7.57 -3.71 8.57
CA ASN A 323 7.04 -4.74 9.46
C ASN A 323 5.75 -5.37 8.91
N SER A 324 4.92 -4.63 8.16
CA SER A 324 3.75 -5.22 7.49
C SER A 324 4.15 -6.17 6.35
N VAL A 325 5.19 -5.83 5.59
CA VAL A 325 5.76 -6.71 4.55
C VAL A 325 6.43 -7.93 5.19
N LEU A 326 7.20 -7.74 6.27
CA LEU A 326 7.80 -8.81 7.05
C LEU A 326 6.76 -9.77 7.62
N ARG A 327 5.62 -9.26 8.10
CA ARG A 327 4.51 -10.09 8.57
C ARG A 327 3.99 -11.00 7.45
N THR A 328 3.75 -10.45 6.27
CA THR A 328 3.31 -11.22 5.10
C THR A 328 4.34 -12.29 4.71
N TYR A 329 5.61 -11.95 4.70
CA TYR A 329 6.70 -12.89 4.46
C TYR A 329 6.73 -14.02 5.51
N ASN A 330 6.68 -13.68 6.81
CA ASN A 330 6.73 -14.65 7.90
C ASN A 330 5.55 -15.62 7.89
N LEU A 331 4.37 -15.19 7.43
CA LEU A 331 3.20 -16.06 7.26
C LEU A 331 3.41 -17.11 6.16
N GLN A 332 4.22 -16.80 5.15
CA GLN A 332 4.51 -17.70 4.02
C GLN A 332 5.77 -18.54 4.23
N ALA A 333 6.71 -18.05 5.04
CA ALA A 333 8.02 -18.64 5.24
C ALA A 333 7.99 -19.77 6.29
N PRO A 334 8.77 -20.84 6.09
CA PRO A 334 8.98 -21.86 7.11
C PRO A 334 9.65 -21.26 8.36
N LEU A 335 9.42 -21.86 9.53
CA LEU A 335 9.87 -21.34 10.83
C LEU A 335 11.36 -20.98 10.89
N SER A 336 12.21 -21.76 10.22
CA SER A 336 13.65 -21.54 10.19
C SER A 336 14.10 -20.29 9.43
N THR A 337 13.28 -19.77 8.50
CA THR A 337 13.61 -18.62 7.66
C THR A 337 12.80 -17.37 7.99
N GLN A 338 11.98 -17.42 9.03
CA GLN A 338 11.25 -16.27 9.54
C GLN A 338 12.22 -15.20 10.07
N LYS A 339 11.85 -13.94 9.87
CA LYS A 339 12.65 -12.76 10.25
C LYS A 339 12.02 -12.05 11.43
N LEU A 340 12.87 -11.47 12.27
CA LEU A 340 12.42 -10.63 13.39
C LEU A 340 11.89 -9.29 12.88
N TYR A 341 10.92 -8.73 13.59
CA TYR A 341 10.44 -7.38 13.32
C TYR A 341 11.50 -6.34 13.67
N LEU A 342 11.49 -5.25 12.91
CA LEU A 342 12.34 -4.09 13.17
C LEU A 342 11.79 -3.29 14.34
N VAL A 343 12.69 -2.82 15.19
CA VAL A 343 12.39 -1.97 16.35
C VAL A 343 13.21 -0.71 16.23
N SER A 344 12.53 0.43 16.35
CA SER A 344 13.10 1.77 16.17
C SER A 344 14.39 1.97 16.96
N ASP A 345 14.35 1.70 18.27
CA ASP A 345 15.50 1.92 19.14
C ASP A 345 16.71 1.04 18.79
N ARG A 346 16.47 -0.19 18.28
CA ARG A 346 17.55 -1.08 17.83
C ARG A 346 18.19 -0.60 16.54
N GLU A 347 17.39 -0.11 15.60
CA GLU A 347 17.89 0.42 14.33
C GLU A 347 18.65 1.74 14.55
N PHE A 348 18.20 2.57 15.49
CA PHE A 348 18.95 3.73 15.94
C PHE A 348 20.28 3.35 16.62
N GLN A 349 20.28 2.37 17.53
CA GLN A 349 21.52 1.89 18.14
C GLN A 349 22.49 1.33 17.08
N HIS A 350 21.97 0.59 16.12
CA HIS A 350 22.76 0.10 14.98
C HIS A 350 23.40 1.25 14.20
N VAL A 351 22.72 2.39 14.06
CA VAL A 351 23.34 3.59 13.46
C VAL A 351 24.48 4.07 14.33
N LEU A 352 24.25 4.24 15.64
CA LEU A 352 25.26 4.73 16.56
C LEU A 352 26.55 3.88 16.53
N ASP A 353 26.40 2.55 16.50
CA ASP A 353 27.53 1.61 16.55
C ASP A 353 28.37 1.57 15.26
N ASN A 354 27.76 1.89 14.11
CA ASN A 354 28.39 1.77 12.79
C ASN A 354 28.85 3.11 12.19
N ILE A 355 28.69 4.24 12.88
CA ILE A 355 29.16 5.53 12.38
C ILE A 355 30.68 5.51 12.27
N ASN A 356 31.18 5.74 11.06
CA ASN A 356 32.60 6.02 10.83
C ASN A 356 32.81 7.51 10.63
N PHE A 357 33.07 8.21 11.75
CA PHE A 357 33.27 9.66 11.77
C PHE A 357 34.49 10.11 10.95
N GLU A 358 35.55 9.30 10.93
CA GLU A 358 36.80 9.62 10.23
C GLU A 358 36.57 9.61 8.72
N ASN A 359 35.91 8.56 8.20
CA ASN A 359 35.55 8.47 6.78
C ASN A 359 34.64 9.61 6.34
N LEU A 360 33.71 10.03 7.21
CA LEU A 360 32.81 11.15 6.93
C LEU A 360 33.61 12.46 6.77
N ILE A 361 34.54 12.75 7.68
CA ILE A 361 35.38 13.94 7.60
C ILE A 361 36.28 13.90 6.36
N ASP A 362 36.90 12.76 6.07
CA ASP A 362 37.73 12.60 4.87
C ASP A 362 36.93 12.83 3.58
N GLY A 363 35.71 12.29 3.50
CA GLY A 363 34.78 12.53 2.39
C GLY A 363 34.43 14.00 2.23
N GLU A 364 34.20 14.72 3.33
CA GLU A 364 33.88 16.15 3.27
C GLU A 364 35.09 17.03 2.94
N ILE A 365 36.28 16.71 3.47
CA ILE A 365 37.52 17.42 3.13
C ILE A 365 37.87 17.23 1.65
N THR A 366 37.75 16.00 1.13
CA THR A 366 37.98 15.72 -0.30
C THR A 366 36.97 16.46 -1.18
N SER A 367 35.69 16.50 -0.79
CA SER A 367 34.67 17.30 -1.46
C SER A 367 35.02 18.80 -1.51
N LEU A 368 35.49 19.37 -0.39
CA LEU A 368 35.94 20.77 -0.37
C LEU A 368 37.15 21.02 -1.26
N LYS A 369 38.15 20.12 -1.26
CA LYS A 369 39.33 20.24 -2.13
C LYS A 369 38.95 20.21 -3.60
N ASN A 370 38.02 19.34 -3.99
CA ASN A 370 37.52 19.25 -5.36
C ASN A 370 36.80 20.55 -5.75
N LYS A 371 35.98 21.10 -4.87
CA LYS A 371 35.30 22.38 -5.10
C LYS A 371 36.29 23.54 -5.28
N GLU A 372 37.32 23.64 -4.44
CA GLU A 372 38.37 24.66 -4.61
C GLU A 372 39.14 24.47 -5.93
N ALA A 373 39.39 23.23 -6.35
CA ALA A 373 40.03 22.95 -7.63
C ALA A 373 39.15 23.39 -8.82
N GLU A 374 37.84 23.11 -8.78
CA GLU A 374 36.87 23.56 -9.77
C GLU A 374 36.79 25.10 -9.84
N GLU A 375 36.77 25.77 -8.69
CA GLU A 375 36.80 27.24 -8.60
C GLU A 375 38.10 27.82 -9.19
N ARG A 376 39.25 27.18 -8.96
CA ARG A 376 40.53 27.58 -9.57
C ARG A 376 40.55 27.36 -11.08
N HIS A 377 40.06 26.23 -11.58
CA HIS A 377 39.96 25.94 -13.01
C HIS A 377 39.02 26.91 -13.73
N THR A 378 37.86 27.22 -13.13
CA THR A 378 36.92 28.19 -13.67
C THR A 378 37.44 29.64 -13.60
N ALA A 379 38.23 29.99 -12.59
CA ALA A 379 38.90 31.29 -12.52
C ALA A 379 39.99 31.44 -13.59
N GLN A 380 40.79 30.38 -13.83
CA GLN A 380 41.81 30.37 -14.87
C GLN A 380 41.21 30.47 -16.28
N SER A 381 40.10 29.76 -16.56
CA SER A 381 39.43 29.86 -17.86
C SER A 381 38.74 31.21 -18.11
N LYS A 382 38.36 31.93 -17.04
CA LYS A 382 37.79 33.28 -17.10
C LYS A 382 38.84 34.39 -17.15
N SER A 383 40.12 34.08 -16.92
CA SER A 383 41.18 35.08 -17.07
C SER A 383 41.35 35.45 -18.56
N PRO A 384 41.25 36.73 -18.95
CA PRO A 384 41.42 37.12 -20.34
C PRO A 384 42.85 36.78 -20.76
N SER A 385 43.01 35.95 -21.79
CA SER A 385 44.33 35.64 -22.33
C SER A 385 45.01 36.95 -22.74
N LEU A 386 46.25 37.19 -22.29
CA LEU A 386 47.04 38.37 -22.69
C LEU A 386 47.16 38.48 -24.22
N GLY A 387 47.07 37.37 -24.95
CA GLY A 387 47.03 37.33 -26.42
C GLY A 387 45.77 37.94 -27.06
N ALA A 388 44.66 38.07 -26.33
CA ALA A 388 43.48 38.81 -26.79
C ALA A 388 43.65 40.33 -26.61
N PHE A 389 44.49 40.76 -25.66
CA PHE A 389 44.78 42.17 -25.40
C PHE A 389 45.79 42.75 -26.41
N PHE A 390 46.74 41.95 -26.89
CA PHE A 390 47.73 42.37 -27.90
C PHE A 390 47.25 42.27 -29.37
N LYS A 391 46.01 41.82 -29.63
CA LYS A 391 45.41 41.84 -30.97
C LYS A 391 44.68 43.14 -31.31
N PHE A 392 44.60 44.08 -30.37
CA PHE A 392 43.86 45.33 -30.52
C PHE A 392 44.77 46.57 -30.60
N TRP A 393 46.09 46.41 -30.59
CA TRP A 393 47.07 47.50 -30.68
C TRP A 393 47.94 47.37 -31.94
#